data_AF-A0A7R8AFA2-F1
#
_entry.id   AF-A0A7R8AFA2-F1
#
_cell.length_a   1.000
_cell.length_b   1.000
_cell.length_c   1.000
_cell.angle_alpha   90.00
_cell.angle_beta   90.00
_cell.angle_gamma   90.00
#
_symmetry.space_group_name_H-M   'P 1'
#
loop_
_entity.id
_entity.type
_entity.pdbx_description
1 polymer ?
#
loop_
_entity_poly.entity_id
_entity_poly.type
_entity_poly.pdbx_seq_one_letter_code
_entity_poly.pdbx_strand_id
1 'polypeptide(L)'
;MLCTSYETMCADCKYHFKVLRQNKVSAAYLEYPPNTFPVVFTCTQKVTVPERRGTLMQAVYEQRDRTVTRLKHTLANHFHRSVNVFDHFDHGEFRLGDKTAVTYKILVDFPGVIAEPNGWAAWISHFMGEIKFFKLVVRSDLKRNALPRALVQPERDQWEGCAPKDKKHLCWTRLEFFLERQGLVPSI
;
A
#
# COMPACT_ATOMS: atom_id res chain seq x y z
N MET A 1 -6.70 -14.86 22.61
CA MET A 1 -7.97 -14.79 21.84
C MET A 1 -7.60 -14.33 20.43
N LEU A 2 -8.19 -14.91 19.38
CA LEU A 2 -7.88 -14.51 18.00
C LEU A 2 -8.48 -13.12 17.72
N CYS A 3 -7.63 -12.09 17.71
CA CYS A 3 -8.00 -10.72 17.39
C CYS A 3 -8.38 -10.62 15.90
N THR A 4 -9.64 -10.92 15.54
CA THR A 4 -10.08 -11.07 14.13
C THR A 4 -11.27 -10.18 13.80
N SER A 5 -12.30 -10.22 14.64
CA SER A 5 -13.49 -9.36 14.54
C SER A 5 -13.50 -8.31 15.64
N TYR A 6 -14.37 -7.31 15.54
CA TYR A 6 -14.52 -6.29 16.57
C TYR A 6 -14.81 -6.91 17.95
N GLU A 7 -15.63 -7.95 18.05
CA GLU A 7 -16.00 -8.62 19.31
C GLU A 7 -14.78 -9.27 19.98
N THR A 8 -13.90 -9.84 19.17
CA THR A 8 -12.75 -10.66 19.60
C THR A 8 -11.44 -9.87 19.71
N MET A 9 -11.42 -8.62 19.23
CA MET A 9 -10.28 -7.70 19.41
C MET A 9 -10.00 -7.39 20.89
N CYS A 10 -8.72 -7.18 21.21
CA CYS A 10 -8.32 -6.62 22.51
C CYS A 10 -8.80 -5.17 22.67
N ALA A 11 -8.68 -4.62 23.88
CA ALA A 11 -9.12 -3.26 24.18
C ALA A 11 -8.47 -2.20 23.26
N ASP A 12 -7.16 -2.31 23.03
CA ASP A 12 -6.42 -1.36 22.18
C ASP A 12 -6.88 -1.43 20.73
N CYS A 13 -6.98 -2.64 20.16
CA CYS A 13 -7.45 -2.82 18.79
C CYS A 13 -8.89 -2.34 18.62
N LYS A 14 -9.77 -2.55 19.61
CA LYS A 14 -11.14 -2.01 19.61
C LYS A 14 -11.15 -0.48 19.61
N TYR A 15 -10.27 0.15 20.38
CA TYR A 15 -10.14 1.60 20.40
C TYR A 15 -9.77 2.14 19.02
N HIS A 16 -8.70 1.61 18.41
CA HIS A 16 -8.26 2.03 17.08
C HIS A 16 -9.28 1.74 15.99
N PHE A 17 -9.97 0.59 16.06
CA PHE A 17 -11.08 0.28 15.17
C PHE A 17 -12.17 1.35 15.23
N LYS A 18 -12.60 1.77 16.43
CA LYS A 18 -13.61 2.82 16.60
C LYS A 18 -13.15 4.15 16.02
N VAL A 19 -11.91 4.54 16.27
CA VAL A 19 -11.32 5.77 15.73
C VAL A 19 -11.37 5.76 14.19
N LEU A 20 -11.01 4.64 13.56
CA LEU A 20 -11.07 4.49 12.10
C LEU A 20 -12.50 4.50 11.56
N ARG A 21 -13.46 3.91 12.29
CA ARG A 21 -14.89 3.97 11.93
C ARG A 21 -15.44 5.39 11.98
N GLN A 22 -15.05 6.19 12.98
CA GLN A 22 -15.41 7.61 13.05
C GLN A 22 -14.85 8.40 11.87
N ASN A 23 -13.70 7.99 11.34
CA ASN A 23 -13.09 8.51 10.11
C ASN A 23 -13.60 7.84 8.82
N LYS A 24 -14.79 7.24 8.86
CA LYS A 24 -15.52 6.67 7.71
C LYS A 24 -14.79 5.53 6.99
N VAL A 25 -13.79 4.89 7.62
CA VAL A 25 -13.17 3.68 7.05
C VAL A 25 -14.15 2.51 7.18
N SER A 26 -14.35 1.75 6.10
CA SER A 26 -15.30 0.62 6.08
C SER A 26 -14.90 -0.46 7.09
N ALA A 27 -15.87 -0.97 7.88
CA ALA A 27 -15.64 -2.04 8.85
C ALA A 27 -15.03 -3.30 8.21
N ALA A 28 -15.49 -3.66 6.99
CA ALA A 28 -14.96 -4.78 6.23
C ALA A 28 -13.47 -4.65 5.90
N TYR A 29 -12.92 -3.43 5.88
CA TYR A 29 -11.50 -3.20 5.69
C TYR A 29 -10.72 -3.27 7.00
N LEU A 30 -11.37 -3.13 8.15
CA LEU A 30 -10.71 -3.08 9.45
C LEU A 30 -10.67 -4.46 10.13
N GLU A 31 -11.66 -5.29 9.86
CA GLU A 31 -11.68 -6.68 10.32
C GLU A 31 -10.52 -7.46 9.69
N TYR A 32 -9.89 -8.32 10.49
CA TYR A 32 -8.74 -9.11 10.09
C TYR A 32 -9.20 -10.46 9.54
N PRO A 33 -8.93 -10.77 8.26
CA PRO A 33 -9.35 -12.03 7.66
C PRO A 33 -8.65 -13.21 8.35
N PRO A 34 -9.41 -14.21 8.84
CA PRO A 34 -8.81 -15.39 9.46
C PRO A 34 -7.85 -16.13 8.50
N ASN A 35 -6.84 -16.78 9.07
CA ASN A 35 -5.83 -17.55 8.33
C ASN A 35 -5.05 -16.73 7.28
N THR A 36 -4.88 -15.43 7.53
CA THR A 36 -4.02 -14.59 6.70
C THR A 36 -2.84 -14.02 7.47
N PHE A 37 -1.86 -13.41 6.82
CA PHE A 37 -0.72 -12.76 7.45
C PHE A 37 -0.56 -11.38 6.82
N PRO A 38 -0.91 -10.30 7.54
CA PRO A 38 -0.87 -8.96 6.97
C PRO A 38 0.58 -8.53 6.84
N VAL A 39 1.02 -8.15 5.65
CA VAL A 39 2.37 -7.64 5.39
C VAL A 39 2.25 -6.30 4.72
N VAL A 40 3.03 -5.32 5.21
CA VAL A 40 3.12 -3.99 4.60
C VAL A 40 4.39 -3.93 3.76
N PHE A 41 4.23 -3.63 2.48
CA PHE A 41 5.33 -3.39 1.56
C PHE A 41 5.48 -1.90 1.32
N THR A 42 6.69 -1.40 1.47
CA THR A 42 7.02 0.01 1.25
C THR A 42 7.94 0.14 0.04
N CYS A 43 7.68 1.12 -0.82
CA CYS A 43 8.53 1.47 -1.94
C CYS A 43 8.61 2.99 -2.10
N THR A 44 9.83 3.52 -2.13
CA THR A 44 10.06 4.95 -2.32
C THR A 44 10.58 5.20 -3.72
N GLN A 45 9.81 5.94 -4.54
CA GLN A 45 10.19 6.27 -5.91
C GLN A 45 10.42 7.76 -6.09
N LYS A 46 11.47 8.10 -6.85
CA LYS A 46 11.71 9.48 -7.29
C LYS A 46 10.99 9.71 -8.61
N VAL A 47 9.88 10.44 -8.57
CA VAL A 47 9.09 10.79 -9.76
C VAL A 47 9.38 12.24 -10.18
N THR A 48 9.50 12.47 -11.49
CA THR A 48 9.53 13.83 -12.02
C THR A 48 8.16 14.47 -11.81
N VAL A 49 8.16 15.67 -11.24
CA VAL A 49 6.94 16.36 -10.82
C VAL A 49 6.40 17.18 -11.99
N PRO A 50 5.09 17.12 -12.30
CA PRO A 50 4.49 18.09 -13.18
C PRO A 50 4.49 19.48 -12.51
N GLU A 51 4.58 20.57 -13.29
CA GLU A 51 4.59 21.95 -12.78
C GLU A 51 3.36 22.31 -11.91
N ARG A 52 2.31 21.47 -11.88
CA ARG A 52 1.09 21.66 -11.09
C ARG A 52 0.81 20.47 -10.16
N ARG A 53 0.68 20.75 -8.86
CA ARG A 53 0.39 19.78 -7.79
C ARG A 53 -0.89 18.97 -8.01
N GLY A 54 -1.96 19.58 -8.55
CA GLY A 54 -3.22 18.89 -8.80
C GLY A 54 -3.09 17.74 -9.82
N THR A 55 -2.30 17.96 -10.88
CA THR A 55 -2.04 16.97 -11.92
C THR A 55 -1.22 15.80 -11.40
N LEU A 56 -0.30 16.06 -10.46
CA LEU A 56 0.48 15.02 -9.80
C LEU A 56 -0.40 14.09 -8.98
N MET A 57 -1.25 14.65 -8.11
CA MET A 57 -2.13 13.85 -7.25
C MET A 57 -3.06 12.96 -8.07
N GLN A 58 -3.71 13.50 -9.11
CA GLN A 58 -4.57 12.71 -9.98
C GLN A 58 -3.81 11.52 -10.60
N ALA A 59 -2.62 11.77 -11.13
CA ALA A 59 -1.88 10.73 -11.81
C ALA A 59 -1.34 9.65 -10.85
N VAL A 60 -0.98 10.04 -9.62
CA VAL A 60 -0.66 9.10 -8.54
C VAL A 60 -1.87 8.24 -8.19
N TYR A 61 -3.07 8.82 -8.09
CA TYR A 61 -4.31 8.06 -7.85
C TYR A 61 -4.65 7.07 -8.96
N GLU A 62 -4.50 7.45 -10.23
CA GLU A 62 -4.74 6.53 -11.36
C GLU A 62 -3.72 5.39 -11.38
N GLN A 63 -2.46 5.69 -11.07
CA GLN A 63 -1.41 4.68 -10.98
C GLN A 63 -1.65 3.69 -9.84
N ARG A 64 -2.07 4.20 -8.67
CA ARG A 64 -2.50 3.41 -7.52
C ARG A 64 -3.53 2.36 -7.91
N ASP A 65 -4.60 2.78 -8.57
CA ASP A 65 -5.75 1.92 -8.85
C ASP A 65 -5.34 0.76 -9.78
N ARG A 66 -4.51 1.07 -10.79
CA ARG A 66 -3.92 0.07 -11.69
C ARG A 66 -2.99 -0.90 -10.96
N THR A 67 -2.11 -0.39 -10.10
CA THR A 67 -1.17 -1.20 -9.31
C THR A 67 -1.91 -2.17 -8.40
N VAL A 68 -2.88 -1.68 -7.63
CA VAL A 68 -3.67 -2.51 -6.70
C VAL A 68 -4.50 -3.55 -7.47
N THR A 69 -5.15 -3.14 -8.55
CA THR A 69 -5.96 -4.06 -9.38
C THR A 69 -5.11 -5.17 -9.97
N ARG A 70 -3.94 -4.83 -10.52
CA ARG A 70 -3.02 -5.83 -11.08
C ARG A 70 -2.46 -6.74 -10.00
N LEU A 71 -2.06 -6.21 -8.86
CA LEU A 71 -1.57 -7.01 -7.74
C LEU A 71 -2.65 -7.99 -7.29
N LYS A 72 -3.88 -7.53 -7.03
CA LYS A 72 -5.00 -8.39 -6.65
C LYS A 72 -5.21 -9.54 -7.64
N HIS A 73 -5.18 -9.26 -8.94
CA HIS A 73 -5.33 -10.29 -9.97
C HIS A 73 -4.16 -11.30 -9.95
N THR A 74 -2.92 -10.81 -9.90
CA THR A 74 -1.73 -11.68 -9.83
C THR A 74 -1.76 -12.57 -8.58
N LEU A 75 -2.10 -12.01 -7.41
CA LEU A 75 -2.19 -12.76 -6.16
C LEU A 75 -3.34 -13.76 -6.19
N ALA A 76 -4.49 -13.36 -6.74
CA ALA A 76 -5.63 -14.27 -6.87
C ALA A 76 -5.31 -15.48 -7.75
N ASN A 77 -4.56 -15.27 -8.84
CA ASN A 77 -4.12 -16.37 -9.71
C ASN A 77 -3.06 -17.25 -9.04
N HIS A 78 -2.12 -16.66 -8.30
CA HIS A 78 -1.06 -17.39 -7.62
C HIS A 78 -1.58 -18.25 -6.46
N PHE A 79 -2.49 -17.70 -5.65
CA PHE A 79 -3.02 -18.39 -4.47
C PHE A 79 -4.35 -19.12 -4.75
N HIS A 80 -4.89 -19.01 -5.95
CA HIS A 80 -6.20 -19.56 -6.34
C HIS A 80 -7.35 -19.14 -5.42
N ARG A 81 -7.27 -17.94 -4.82
CA ARG A 81 -8.29 -17.35 -3.94
C ARG A 81 -8.16 -15.83 -3.90
N SER A 82 -9.23 -15.13 -3.53
CA SER A 82 -9.15 -13.69 -3.33
C SER A 82 -8.16 -13.33 -2.23
N VAL A 83 -7.34 -12.32 -2.49
CA VAL A 83 -6.38 -11.73 -1.55
C VAL A 83 -6.73 -10.26 -1.38
N ASN A 84 -6.86 -9.85 -0.12
CA ASN A 84 -7.10 -8.47 0.21
C ASN A 84 -5.81 -7.67 0.05
N VAL A 85 -5.91 -6.59 -0.73
CA VAL A 85 -4.82 -5.66 -1.00
C VAL A 85 -5.35 -4.25 -0.80
N PHE A 86 -4.66 -3.49 0.02
CA PHE A 86 -4.91 -2.08 0.27
C PHE A 86 -3.63 -1.29 0.02
N ASP A 87 -3.81 -0.03 -0.32
CA ASP A 87 -2.68 0.86 -0.56
C ASP A 87 -2.89 2.19 0.16
N HIS A 88 -1.75 2.79 0.44
CA HIS A 88 -1.57 4.07 1.06
C HIS A 88 -0.33 4.73 0.44
N PHE A 89 -0.33 6.05 0.44
CA PHE A 89 0.77 6.87 -0.02
C PHE A 89 1.06 7.87 1.05
N ASP A 90 2.33 7.99 1.38
CA ASP A 90 2.72 9.07 2.24
C ASP A 90 2.44 10.38 1.49
N HIS A 91 1.67 11.26 2.14
CA HIS A 91 1.45 12.61 1.60
C HIS A 91 2.72 13.49 1.80
N GLY A 92 3.78 12.92 2.41
CA GLY A 92 5.03 13.55 2.78
C GLY A 92 5.99 13.86 1.63
N GLU A 93 6.43 15.13 1.62
CA GLU A 93 7.48 15.77 0.82
C GLU A 93 7.37 15.73 -0.71
N PHE A 94 6.25 16.28 -1.20
CA PHE A 94 6.21 16.92 -2.51
C PHE A 94 7.12 18.17 -2.52
N ARG A 95 8.43 17.99 -2.66
CA ARG A 95 9.37 19.11 -2.86
C ARG A 95 9.19 19.65 -4.29
N LEU A 96 8.84 20.94 -4.38
CA LEU A 96 8.77 21.68 -5.64
C LEU A 96 10.20 21.78 -6.21
N GLY A 97 10.45 21.12 -7.36
CA GLY A 97 11.76 20.96 -7.98
C GLY A 97 11.73 19.80 -9.00
N ASP A 98 12.88 19.40 -9.54
CA ASP A 98 12.95 18.48 -10.69
C ASP A 98 12.45 17.05 -10.38
N LYS A 99 12.46 16.62 -9.11
CA LYS A 99 12.04 15.28 -8.66
C LYS A 99 11.42 15.33 -7.25
N THR A 100 10.28 14.68 -7.06
CA THR A 100 9.67 14.40 -5.74
C THR A 100 9.88 12.93 -5.39
N ALA A 101 10.13 12.64 -4.11
CA ALA A 101 10.04 11.28 -3.59
C ALA A 101 8.58 10.97 -3.22
N VAL A 102 8.04 9.88 -3.75
CA VAL A 102 6.71 9.37 -3.39
C VAL A 102 6.91 8.00 -2.76
N THR A 103 6.46 7.86 -1.51
CA THR A 103 6.49 6.60 -0.78
C THR A 103 5.13 5.90 -0.91
N TYR A 104 5.17 4.72 -1.50
CA TYR A 104 4.04 3.83 -1.73
C TYR A 104 4.05 2.77 -0.62
N LYS A 105 2.95 2.62 0.12
CA LYS A 105 2.75 1.56 1.10
C LYS A 105 1.60 0.66 0.64
N ILE A 106 1.79 -0.66 0.67
CA ILE A 106 0.78 -1.64 0.26
C ILE A 106 0.63 -2.69 1.35
N LEU A 107 -0.58 -2.82 1.89
CA LEU A 107 -0.94 -3.89 2.80
C LEU A 107 -1.53 -5.06 2.03
N VAL A 108 -0.99 -6.26 2.25
CA VAL A 108 -1.49 -7.51 1.67
C VAL A 108 -1.78 -8.51 2.78
N ASP A 109 -2.99 -9.08 2.80
CA ASP A 109 -3.36 -10.16 3.72
C ASP A 109 -3.01 -11.53 3.11
N PHE A 110 -1.79 -12.02 3.33
CA PHE A 110 -1.30 -13.25 2.70
C PHE A 110 -1.97 -14.51 3.25
N PRO A 111 -2.32 -15.51 2.41
CA PRO A 111 -2.89 -16.77 2.90
C PRO A 111 -1.85 -17.73 3.54
N GLY A 112 -0.70 -17.22 4.00
CA GLY A 112 0.38 -18.01 4.60
C GLY A 112 1.57 -17.13 5.02
N VAL A 113 2.57 -17.74 5.67
CA VAL A 113 3.81 -17.06 6.11
C VAL A 113 4.99 -17.57 5.28
N ILE A 114 5.77 -16.66 4.70
CA ILE A 114 7.06 -17.02 4.11
C ILE A 114 8.08 -17.18 5.24
N ALA A 115 8.67 -18.37 5.35
CA ALA A 115 9.56 -18.73 6.46
C ALA A 115 10.96 -18.09 6.36
N GLU A 116 11.39 -17.69 5.18
CA GLU A 116 12.74 -17.17 4.93
C GLU A 116 12.90 -15.72 5.42
N PRO A 117 14.04 -15.35 6.06
CA PRO A 117 14.27 -14.02 6.61
C PRO A 117 14.12 -12.86 5.61
N ASN A 118 14.57 -13.05 4.37
CA ASN A 118 14.44 -12.09 3.27
C ASN A 118 13.32 -12.49 2.29
N GLY A 119 12.54 -13.51 2.62
CA GLY A 119 11.58 -14.13 1.72
C GLY A 119 10.50 -13.15 1.27
N TRP A 120 10.04 -12.27 2.16
CA TRP A 120 9.04 -11.25 1.82
C TRP A 120 9.56 -10.21 0.82
N ALA A 121 10.81 -9.74 0.98
CA ALA A 121 11.45 -8.79 0.08
C ALA A 121 11.72 -9.42 -1.29
N ALA A 122 12.26 -10.64 -1.33
CA ALA A 122 12.49 -11.35 -2.59
C ALA A 122 11.18 -11.68 -3.32
N TRP A 123 10.17 -12.12 -2.58
CA TRP A 123 8.85 -12.44 -3.11
C TRP A 123 8.17 -11.18 -3.67
N ILE A 124 8.15 -10.09 -2.91
CA ILE A 124 7.51 -8.87 -3.38
C ILE A 124 8.26 -8.30 -4.59
N SER A 125 9.59 -8.33 -4.62
CA SER A 125 10.35 -7.88 -5.80
C SER A 125 10.10 -8.76 -7.03
N HIS A 126 9.82 -10.05 -6.87
CA HIS A 126 9.42 -10.93 -7.98
C HIS A 126 8.05 -10.52 -8.56
N PHE A 127 7.03 -10.40 -7.72
CA PHE A 127 5.67 -10.09 -8.15
C PHE A 127 5.46 -8.59 -8.49
N MET A 128 6.15 -7.69 -7.80
CA MET A 128 6.12 -6.24 -8.03
C MET A 128 7.09 -5.78 -9.11
N GLY A 129 8.11 -6.58 -9.47
CA GLY A 129 8.91 -6.33 -10.67
C GLY A 129 8.06 -6.36 -11.95
N GLU A 130 6.93 -7.07 -11.91
CA GLU A 130 5.91 -7.01 -12.96
C GLU A 130 5.01 -5.77 -12.86
N ILE A 131 4.89 -5.16 -11.69
CA ILE A 131 4.08 -3.96 -11.48
C ILE A 131 4.79 -2.77 -12.11
N LYS A 132 4.14 -2.28 -13.16
CA LYS A 132 4.58 -1.19 -14.00
C LYS A 132 4.17 0.11 -13.33
N PHE A 133 5.13 0.85 -12.80
CA PHE A 133 4.94 2.25 -12.43
C PHE A 133 5.01 3.05 -13.73
N PHE A 134 4.27 4.15 -13.81
CA PHE A 134 4.28 4.95 -15.03
C PHE A 134 4.92 6.29 -14.73
N LYS A 135 5.97 6.63 -15.47
CA LYS A 135 6.51 7.99 -15.51
C LYS A 135 5.40 8.91 -16.00
N LEU A 136 5.11 9.90 -15.17
CA LEU A 136 4.16 10.96 -15.48
C LEU A 136 4.79 11.89 -16.50
N VAL A 137 4.20 11.99 -17.69
CA VAL A 137 4.65 12.95 -18.71
C VAL A 137 3.54 13.98 -18.92
N VAL A 138 3.89 15.24 -18.65
CA VAL A 138 3.02 16.39 -18.94
C VAL A 138 3.02 16.62 -20.43
N ARG A 139 1.83 16.68 -21.05
CA ARG A 139 1.71 17.19 -22.41
C ARG A 139 1.79 18.71 -22.37
N SER A 140 2.56 19.29 -23.27
CA SER A 140 2.69 20.75 -23.45
C SER A 140 1.40 21.43 -23.92
N ASP A 141 0.34 20.69 -24.22
CA ASP A 141 -0.88 21.19 -24.84
C ASP A 141 -1.94 21.73 -23.86
N LEU A 142 -1.67 21.76 -22.53
CA LEU A 142 -2.53 22.32 -21.46
C LEU A 142 -3.97 21.76 -21.41
N LYS A 143 -4.34 20.81 -22.27
CA LYS A 143 -5.73 20.39 -22.52
C LYS A 143 -6.07 19.00 -21.97
N ARG A 144 -5.09 18.16 -21.63
CA ARG A 144 -5.30 16.85 -21.00
C ARG A 144 -4.27 16.56 -19.91
N ASN A 145 -4.77 16.08 -18.77
CA ASN A 145 -3.98 15.71 -17.60
C ASN A 145 -2.97 14.60 -17.93
N ALA A 146 -1.85 14.58 -17.18
CA ALA A 146 -0.65 13.77 -17.42
C ALA A 146 -0.95 12.36 -17.97
N LEU A 147 -0.26 11.98 -19.05
CA LEU A 147 -0.37 10.63 -19.59
C LEU A 147 0.75 9.75 -19.03
N PRO A 148 0.43 8.54 -18.52
CA PRO A 148 1.43 7.54 -18.15
C PRO A 148 2.18 7.11 -19.42
N ARG A 149 3.44 7.55 -19.59
CA ARG A 149 4.13 7.42 -20.89
C ARG A 149 5.38 6.54 -20.88
N ALA A 150 6.06 6.38 -19.74
CA ALA A 150 7.20 5.46 -19.64
C ALA A 150 6.98 4.46 -18.52
N LEU A 151 7.32 3.21 -18.75
CA LEU A 151 7.33 2.18 -17.72
C LEU A 151 8.54 2.43 -16.82
N VAL A 152 8.29 2.71 -15.55
CA VAL A 152 9.30 2.67 -14.51
C VAL A 152 9.08 1.35 -13.79
N GLN A 153 10.05 0.46 -13.89
CA GLN A 153 10.10 -0.69 -12.99
C GLN A 153 10.80 -0.21 -11.71
N PRO A 154 10.24 -0.48 -10.52
CA PRO A 154 11.00 -0.35 -9.30
C PRO A 154 12.26 -1.21 -9.43
N GLU A 155 13.40 -0.69 -9.00
CA GLU A 155 14.58 -1.54 -8.88
C GLU A 155 14.31 -2.65 -7.84
N ARG A 156 14.99 -3.80 -7.95
CA ARG A 156 14.69 -4.99 -7.12
C ARG A 156 14.87 -4.73 -5.62
N ASP A 157 15.64 -3.72 -5.26
CA ASP A 157 16.00 -3.26 -3.92
C ASP A 157 15.16 -2.07 -3.43
N GLN A 158 14.29 -1.51 -4.26
CA GLN A 158 13.40 -0.40 -3.87
C GLN A 158 12.17 -0.84 -3.06
N TRP A 159 11.94 -2.15 -2.93
CA TRP A 159 10.86 -2.69 -2.12
C TRP A 159 11.38 -3.26 -0.81
N GLU A 160 10.82 -2.75 0.28
CA GLU A 160 11.03 -3.29 1.62
C GLU A 160 9.75 -4.02 2.05
N GLY A 161 9.88 -5.29 2.43
CA GLY A 161 8.80 -6.07 3.02
C GLY A 161 8.84 -5.99 4.54
N CYS A 162 7.94 -5.21 5.13
CA CYS A 162 7.78 -5.10 6.57
C CYS A 162 6.74 -6.12 7.05
N ALA A 163 7.22 -7.31 7.41
CA ALA A 163 6.41 -8.29 8.11
C ALA A 163 6.13 -7.83 9.58
N PRO A 164 4.95 -8.14 10.14
CA PRO A 164 4.63 -7.87 11.54
C PRO A 164 5.71 -8.42 12.48
N LYS A 165 6.28 -7.53 13.30
CA LYS A 165 7.27 -7.92 14.32
C LYS A 165 6.66 -8.80 15.40
N ASP A 166 5.39 -8.54 15.75
CA ASP A 166 4.64 -9.34 16.71
C ASP A 166 3.54 -10.17 16.04
N LYS A 167 3.80 -11.48 15.93
CA LYS A 167 2.85 -12.46 15.37
C LYS A 167 1.59 -12.66 16.23
N LYS A 168 1.56 -12.15 17.48
CA LYS A 168 0.39 -12.23 18.37
C LYS A 168 -0.62 -11.10 18.12
N HIS A 169 -0.22 -10.03 17.47
CA HIS A 169 -1.02 -8.83 17.21
C HIS A 169 -1.13 -8.51 15.71
N LEU A 170 -1.40 -9.51 14.86
CA LEU A 170 -1.52 -9.32 13.41
C LEU A 170 -2.63 -8.32 13.03
N CYS A 171 -3.72 -8.28 13.80
CA CYS A 171 -4.77 -7.27 13.65
C CYS A 171 -4.25 -5.84 13.82
N TRP A 172 -3.24 -5.62 14.66
CA TRP A 172 -2.65 -4.30 14.90
C TRP A 172 -2.00 -3.77 13.63
N THR A 173 -1.18 -4.56 12.93
CA THR A 173 -0.52 -4.13 11.68
C THR A 173 -1.51 -3.58 10.65
N ARG A 174 -2.69 -4.21 10.56
CA ARG A 174 -3.76 -3.74 9.69
C ARG A 174 -4.35 -2.41 10.16
N LEU A 175 -4.69 -2.30 11.44
CA LEU A 175 -5.25 -1.08 12.00
C LEU A 175 -4.27 0.10 11.91
N GLU A 176 -2.99 -0.15 12.22
CA GLU A 176 -1.88 0.80 12.09
C GLU A 176 -1.77 1.35 10.67
N PHE A 177 -1.77 0.47 9.66
CA PHE A 177 -1.77 0.87 8.26
C PHE A 177 -2.94 1.82 7.91
N PHE A 178 -4.15 1.55 8.41
CA PHE A 178 -5.29 2.42 8.16
C PHE A 178 -5.23 3.72 8.98
N LEU A 179 -4.64 3.72 10.17
CA LEU A 179 -4.42 4.94 10.96
C LEU A 179 -3.44 5.86 10.25
N GLU A 180 -2.32 5.34 9.74
CA GLU A 180 -1.37 6.09 8.90
C GLU A 180 -2.09 6.65 7.68
N ARG A 181 -2.90 5.82 7.01
CA ARG A 181 -3.66 6.23 5.83
C ARG A 181 -4.61 7.39 6.07
N GLN A 182 -5.17 7.52 7.27
CA GLN A 182 -6.04 8.63 7.66
C GLN A 182 -5.27 9.83 8.23
N GLY A 183 -3.93 9.76 8.34
CA GLY A 183 -3.11 10.80 8.97
C GLY A 183 -3.30 10.89 10.49
N LEU A 184 -3.73 9.80 11.14
CA LEU A 184 -4.04 9.75 12.57
C LEU A 184 -2.84 9.30 13.43
N VAL A 185 -1.82 8.72 12.78
CA VAL A 185 -0.51 8.41 13.37
C VAL A 185 0.58 8.77 12.36
N PRO A 186 1.82 9.06 12.80
CA PRO A 186 2.94 9.31 11.90
C PRO A 186 3.25 8.10 11.02
N SER A 187 3.68 8.33 9.79
CA SER A 187 4.22 7.28 8.91
C SER A 187 5.50 6.70 9.53
N ILE A 188 5.53 5.39 9.74
CA ILE A 188 6.76 4.63 10.07
C ILE A 188 7.66 4.50 8.85
#